data_AF-A0AAV8Y4Q3-F1
#
_entry.id   AF-A0AAV8Y4Q3-F1
#
_cell.length_a   1.000
_cell.length_b   1.000
_cell.length_c   1.000
_cell.angle_alpha   90.00
_cell.angle_beta   90.00
_cell.angle_gamma   90.00
#
_symmetry.space_group_name_H-M   'P 1'
#
loop_
_entity.id
_entity.type
_entity.pdbx_description
1 polymer ?
#
loop_
_entity_poly.entity_id
_entity_poly.type
_entity_poly.pdbx_seq_one_letter_code
_entity_poly.pdbx_strand_id
1 'polypeptide(L)'
;MLQNKYTGLILYVFLTIIYIVWLRGIVDLGRNLEKVILDSVDDKIKSLVKFQPYYFTTWTFVLQIVFLITAILDESAKLLNFAIHIRKRLGRTRAFIFNALFFPCTLLEVTVFWGIWLIDRELIFPKVIDEVFPTWLNHAVHTFIVVPLIVDLLLPKRYSFVPFRNAAIVLTVYTAIYQGLLVLFQY
;
A
#
# COMPACT_ATOMS: atom_id res chain seq x y z
N MET A 1 2.89 1.64 -32.84
CA MET A 1 3.94 0.94 -32.06
C MET A 1 4.62 1.77 -30.97
N LEU A 2 4.82 3.10 -31.14
CA LEU A 2 5.49 3.95 -30.14
C LEU A 2 4.67 4.23 -28.87
N GLN A 3 3.34 4.28 -28.97
CA GLN A 3 2.43 4.58 -27.85
C GLN A 3 2.62 3.60 -26.67
N ASN A 4 2.91 2.33 -26.96
CA ASN A 4 3.05 1.25 -25.96
C ASN A 4 4.38 1.31 -25.18
N LYS A 5 5.38 2.08 -25.65
CA LYS A 5 6.70 2.11 -25.00
C LYS A 5 6.67 2.93 -23.69
N TYR A 6 5.87 4.00 -23.66
CA TYR A 6 5.83 4.96 -22.57
C TYR A 6 4.63 4.78 -21.62
N THR A 7 3.59 4.03 -22.03
CA THR A 7 2.34 3.86 -21.26
C THR A 7 2.61 3.45 -19.82
N GLY A 8 3.45 2.43 -19.60
CA GLY A 8 3.78 1.96 -18.26
C GLY A 8 4.41 3.04 -17.39
N LEU A 9 5.44 3.72 -17.91
CA LEU A 9 6.11 4.80 -17.17
C LEU A 9 5.14 5.94 -16.82
N ILE A 10 4.34 6.40 -17.79
CA ILE A 10 3.38 7.48 -17.58
C ILE A 10 2.38 7.10 -16.49
N LEU A 11 1.83 5.88 -16.54
CA LEU A 11 0.89 5.39 -15.53
C LEU A 11 1.53 5.30 -14.13
N TYR A 12 2.74 4.76 -14.00
CA TYR A 12 3.40 4.69 -12.69
C TYR A 12 3.73 6.08 -12.14
N VAL A 13 4.19 7.01 -12.98
CA VAL A 13 4.45 8.40 -12.57
C VAL A 13 3.15 9.07 -12.13
N PHE A 14 2.09 8.93 -12.92
CA PHE A 14 0.77 9.48 -12.60
C PHE A 14 0.22 8.93 -11.28
N LEU A 15 0.24 7.61 -11.09
CA LEU A 15 -0.15 6.97 -9.84
C LEU A 15 0.71 7.43 -8.67
N THR A 16 2.03 7.57 -8.87
CA THR A 16 2.94 8.07 -7.83
C THR A 16 2.59 9.50 -7.40
N ILE A 17 2.25 10.38 -8.36
CA ILE A 17 1.81 11.75 -8.05
C ILE A 17 0.52 11.71 -7.23
N ILE A 18 -0.47 10.91 -7.63
CA ILE A 18 -1.71 10.75 -6.85
C ILE A 18 -1.40 10.23 -5.45
N TYR A 19 -0.53 9.23 -5.32
CA TYR A 19 -0.13 8.68 -4.02
C TYR A 19 0.57 9.71 -3.12
N ILE A 20 1.43 10.55 -3.67
CA ILE A 20 2.09 11.62 -2.91
C ILE A 20 1.07 12.65 -2.44
N VAL A 21 0.13 13.06 -3.30
CA VAL A 21 -0.95 13.99 -2.94
C VAL A 21 -1.85 13.39 -1.86
N TRP A 22 -2.24 12.13 -2.04
CA TRP A 22 -3.06 11.40 -1.07
C TRP A 22 -2.35 11.25 0.27
N LEU A 23 -1.06 10.88 0.27
CA LEU A 23 -0.25 10.75 1.48
C LEU A 23 -0.15 12.07 2.23
N ARG A 24 0.10 13.17 1.52
CA ARG A 24 0.10 14.51 2.12
C ARG A 24 -1.26 14.83 2.75
N GLY A 25 -2.35 14.57 2.03
CA GLY A 25 -3.70 14.77 2.54
C GLY A 25 -3.99 13.98 3.82
N ILE A 26 -3.60 12.71 3.87
CA ILE A 26 -3.77 11.86 5.07
C ILE A 26 -2.88 12.29 6.22
N VAL A 27 -1.63 12.68 5.96
CA VAL A 27 -0.73 13.19 6.99
C VAL A 27 -1.23 14.52 7.55
N ASP A 28 -1.67 15.43 6.70
CA ASP A 28 -2.20 16.72 7.12
C ASP A 28 -3.53 16.55 7.88
N LEU A 29 -4.40 15.64 7.42
CA LEU A 29 -5.58 15.23 8.16
C LEU A 29 -5.20 14.65 9.53
N GLY A 30 -4.25 13.72 9.59
CA GLY A 30 -3.77 13.13 10.84
C GLY A 30 -3.31 14.19 11.84
N ARG A 31 -2.53 15.18 11.41
CA ARG A 31 -2.10 16.30 12.27
C ARG A 31 -3.25 17.20 12.71
N ASN A 32 -4.24 17.43 11.85
CA ASN A 32 -5.41 18.23 12.19
C ASN A 32 -6.33 17.49 13.17
N LEU A 33 -6.48 16.18 12.98
CA LEU A 33 -7.24 15.30 13.85
C LEU A 33 -6.53 15.10 15.19
N GLU A 34 -5.21 15.00 15.23
CA GLU A 34 -4.46 14.89 16.49
C GLU A 34 -4.82 16.01 17.47
N LYS A 35 -4.99 17.25 16.98
CA LYS A 35 -5.45 18.38 17.82
C LYS A 35 -6.87 18.21 18.34
N VAL A 36 -7.80 17.74 17.50
CA VAL A 36 -9.21 17.50 17.88
C VAL A 36 -9.33 16.29 18.83
N ILE A 37 -8.43 15.32 18.70
CA ILE A 37 -8.50 14.02 19.37
C ILE A 37 -7.80 14.04 20.73
N LEU A 38 -6.74 14.84 20.90
CA LEU A 38 -6.16 15.12 22.20
C LEU A 38 -7.21 15.71 23.17
N ASP A 39 -8.18 16.44 22.62
CA ASP A 39 -9.31 17.00 23.37
C ASP A 39 -10.54 16.06 23.44
N SER A 40 -10.52 14.92 22.74
CA SER A 40 -11.64 13.96 22.74
C SER A 40 -11.76 13.20 24.05
N VAL A 41 -12.99 12.96 24.50
CA VAL A 41 -13.25 12.16 25.70
C VAL A 41 -13.26 10.66 25.38
N ASP A 42 -13.47 10.27 24.13
CA ASP A 42 -13.65 8.87 23.71
C ASP A 42 -12.32 8.12 23.52
N ASP A 43 -12.15 7.04 24.28
CA ASP A 43 -10.93 6.21 24.26
C ASP A 43 -10.71 5.47 22.94
N LYS A 44 -11.77 5.18 22.17
CA LYS A 44 -11.65 4.53 20.85
C LYS A 44 -10.98 5.48 19.85
N ILE A 45 -11.33 6.76 19.90
CA ILE A 45 -10.73 7.77 19.03
C ILE A 45 -9.24 7.96 19.36
N LYS A 46 -8.88 8.02 20.65
CA LYS A 46 -7.47 8.08 21.10
C LYS A 46 -6.67 6.85 20.66
N SER A 47 -7.27 5.67 20.81
CA SER A 47 -6.67 4.41 20.36
C SER A 47 -6.43 4.41 18.86
N LEU A 48 -7.38 4.91 18.06
CA LEU A 48 -7.26 4.97 16.60
C LEU A 48 -5.99 5.72 16.15
N VAL A 49 -5.77 6.92 16.70
CA VAL A 49 -4.62 7.75 16.34
C VAL A 49 -3.32 7.14 16.86
N LYS A 50 -3.31 6.69 18.11
CA LYS A 50 -2.12 6.08 18.73
C LYS A 50 -1.61 4.89 17.91
N PHE A 51 -2.53 4.07 17.41
CA PHE A 51 -2.18 2.84 16.69
C PHE A 51 -2.10 2.98 15.17
N GLN A 52 -2.44 4.15 14.61
CA GLN A 52 -2.38 4.44 13.17
C GLN A 52 -1.10 3.94 12.46
N PRO A 53 0.13 4.20 12.95
CA PRO A 53 1.35 3.75 12.26
C PRO A 53 1.50 2.22 12.22
N TYR A 54 0.79 1.50 13.10
CA TYR A 54 0.82 0.04 13.20
C TYR A 54 -0.28 -0.65 12.39
N TYR A 55 -1.19 0.10 11.76
CA TYR A 55 -2.20 -0.50 10.90
C TYR A 55 -1.58 -1.11 9.64
N PHE A 56 -2.07 -2.30 9.28
CA PHE A 56 -1.62 -3.02 8.10
C PHE A 56 -1.79 -2.19 6.81
N THR A 57 -2.82 -1.35 6.74
CA THR A 57 -3.05 -0.44 5.62
C THR A 57 -1.91 0.58 5.48
N THR A 58 -1.38 1.13 6.57
CA THR A 58 -0.21 2.03 6.56
C THR A 58 1.01 1.32 5.98
N TRP A 59 1.26 0.09 6.42
CA TRP A 59 2.36 -0.75 5.94
C TRP A 59 2.23 -1.12 4.46
N THR A 60 1.02 -1.46 4.03
CA THR A 60 0.69 -1.75 2.64
C THR A 60 0.90 -0.52 1.77
N PHE A 61 0.54 0.67 2.26
CA PHE A 61 0.75 1.92 1.55
C PHE A 61 2.25 2.22 1.34
N VAL A 62 3.09 1.98 2.35
CA VAL A 62 4.56 2.09 2.20
C VAL A 62 5.09 1.12 1.15
N LEU A 63 4.63 -0.14 1.16
CA LEU A 63 5.01 -1.13 0.14
C LEU A 63 4.62 -0.67 -1.28
N GLN A 64 3.46 -0.04 -1.43
CA GLN A 64 2.99 0.47 -2.71
C GLN A 64 3.87 1.60 -3.26
N ILE A 65 4.31 2.52 -2.40
CA ILE A 65 5.27 3.56 -2.79
C ILE A 65 6.59 2.94 -3.23
N VAL A 66 7.14 2.00 -2.46
CA VAL A 66 8.38 1.29 -2.81
C VAL A 66 8.24 0.57 -4.14
N PHE A 67 7.10 -0.08 -4.38
CA PHE A 67 6.80 -0.75 -5.64
C PHE A 67 6.73 0.24 -6.82
N LEU A 68 6.01 1.35 -6.66
CA LEU A 68 5.86 2.37 -7.71
C LEU A 68 7.21 2.99 -8.08
N ILE A 69 8.06 3.30 -7.10
CA ILE A 69 9.42 3.79 -7.34
C ILE A 69 10.24 2.75 -8.12
N THR A 70 10.22 1.49 -7.70
CA THR A 70 10.95 0.43 -8.42
C THR A 70 10.40 0.20 -9.82
N ALA A 71 9.10 0.35 -10.04
CA ALA A 71 8.48 0.29 -11.37
C ALA A 71 8.91 1.46 -12.27
N ILE A 72 8.98 2.68 -11.74
CA ILE A 72 9.48 3.86 -12.47
C ILE A 72 10.95 3.68 -12.85
N LEU A 73 11.80 3.24 -11.92
CA LEU A 73 13.23 3.01 -12.17
C LEU A 73 13.43 1.96 -13.26
N ASP A 74 12.67 0.87 -13.17
CA ASP A 74 12.70 -0.22 -14.12
C ASP A 74 12.27 0.20 -15.54
N GLU A 75 11.13 0.89 -15.68
CA GLU A 75 10.67 1.40 -16.98
C GLU A 75 11.62 2.46 -17.54
N SER A 76 12.15 3.35 -16.70
CA SER A 76 13.12 4.37 -17.10
C SER A 76 14.42 3.75 -17.60
N ALA A 77 14.95 2.72 -16.93
CA ALA A 77 16.15 2.01 -17.36
C ALA A 77 15.96 1.33 -18.73
N LYS A 78 14.76 0.81 -19.03
CA LYS A 78 14.44 0.29 -20.36
C LYS A 78 14.37 1.39 -21.42
N LEU A 79 13.73 2.51 -21.10
CA LEU A 79 13.56 3.63 -22.03
C LEU A 79 14.88 4.29 -22.39
N LEU A 80 15.75 4.49 -21.39
CA LEU A 80 17.07 5.09 -21.51
C LEU A 80 18.15 4.10 -21.98
N ASN A 81 17.77 2.86 -22.32
CA ASN A 81 18.67 1.80 -22.80
C ASN A 81 19.88 1.56 -21.89
N PHE A 82 19.67 1.56 -20.57
CA PHE A 82 20.73 1.24 -19.62
C PHE A 82 21.29 -0.17 -19.85
N ALA A 83 22.49 -0.41 -19.33
CA ALA A 83 23.19 -1.69 -19.46
C ALA A 83 22.28 -2.87 -19.08
N ILE A 84 22.40 -3.97 -19.82
CA ILE A 84 21.51 -5.14 -19.72
C ILE A 84 21.44 -5.68 -18.28
N HIS A 85 22.57 -5.70 -17.56
CA HIS A 85 22.62 -6.19 -16.18
C HIS A 85 21.79 -5.31 -15.22
N ILE A 86 21.77 -3.98 -15.43
CA ILE A 86 20.96 -3.04 -14.63
C ILE A 86 19.48 -3.29 -14.87
N ARG A 87 19.06 -3.36 -16.15
CA ARG A 87 17.66 -3.63 -16.53
C ARG A 87 17.18 -4.98 -15.98
N LYS A 88 18.01 -6.02 -16.06
CA LYS A 88 17.70 -7.34 -15.47
C LYS A 88 17.57 -7.28 -13.95
N ARG A 89 18.44 -6.54 -13.26
CA ARG A 89 18.40 -6.39 -11.80
C ARG A 89 17.14 -5.67 -11.35
N LEU A 90 16.87 -4.48 -11.91
CA LEU A 90 15.68 -3.69 -11.59
C LEU A 90 14.39 -4.48 -11.87
N GLY A 91 14.34 -5.15 -13.02
CA GLY A 91 13.21 -6.00 -13.39
C GLY A 91 12.96 -7.15 -12.43
N ARG A 92 14.03 -7.87 -12.02
CA ARG A 92 13.93 -8.92 -11.00
C ARG A 92 13.49 -8.38 -9.65
N THR A 93 14.07 -7.26 -9.21
CA THR A 93 13.69 -6.61 -7.95
C THR A 93 12.21 -6.21 -7.95
N ARG A 94 11.74 -5.55 -9.01
CA ARG A 94 10.33 -5.17 -9.18
C ARG A 94 9.42 -6.41 -9.16
N ALA A 95 9.75 -7.45 -9.93
CA ALA A 95 8.98 -8.68 -9.96
C ALA A 95 8.94 -9.36 -8.58
N PHE A 96 10.03 -9.30 -7.84
CA PHE A 96 10.10 -9.85 -6.49
C PHE A 96 9.23 -9.08 -5.52
N ILE A 97 9.33 -7.74 -5.48
CA ILE A 97 8.48 -6.89 -4.63
C ILE A 97 7.00 -7.11 -4.96
N PHE A 98 6.66 -7.18 -6.26
CA PHE A 98 5.29 -7.45 -6.70
C PHE A 98 4.77 -8.78 -6.17
N ASN A 99 5.44 -9.89 -6.49
CA ASN A 99 4.95 -11.23 -6.20
C ASN A 99 5.03 -11.58 -4.71
N ALA A 100 6.06 -11.12 -4.00
CA ALA A 100 6.29 -11.50 -2.61
C ALA A 100 5.52 -10.63 -1.61
N LEU A 101 5.31 -9.34 -1.92
CA LEU A 101 4.80 -8.38 -0.94
C LEU A 101 3.61 -7.60 -1.46
N PHE A 102 3.78 -6.80 -2.53
CA PHE A 102 2.75 -5.85 -2.95
C PHE A 102 1.43 -6.54 -3.34
N PHE A 103 1.48 -7.59 -4.17
CA PHE A 103 0.29 -8.35 -4.55
C PHE A 103 -0.40 -9.03 -3.35
N PRO A 104 0.26 -9.91 -2.59
CA PRO A 104 -0.40 -10.63 -1.49
C PRO A 104 -0.87 -9.71 -0.36
N CYS A 105 -0.10 -8.68 0.01
CA CYS A 105 -0.49 -7.76 1.07
C CYS A 105 -1.69 -6.89 0.66
N THR A 106 -1.71 -6.37 -0.57
CA THR A 106 -2.87 -5.59 -1.06
C THR A 106 -4.12 -6.47 -1.12
N LEU A 107 -4.00 -7.70 -1.60
CA LEU A 107 -5.13 -8.63 -1.65
C LEU A 107 -5.65 -8.98 -0.24
N LEU A 108 -4.74 -9.25 0.70
CA LEU A 108 -5.07 -9.55 2.09
C LEU A 108 -5.82 -8.39 2.75
N GLU A 109 -5.27 -7.17 2.62
CA GLU A 109 -5.84 -5.96 3.21
C GLU A 109 -7.28 -5.75 2.75
N VAL A 110 -7.51 -5.78 1.43
CA VAL A 110 -8.82 -5.51 0.83
C VAL A 110 -9.81 -6.61 1.23
N THR A 111 -9.38 -7.88 1.14
CA THR A 111 -10.28 -9.01 1.42
C THR A 111 -10.70 -9.04 2.89
N VAL A 112 -9.75 -8.87 3.80
CA VAL A 112 -10.02 -8.90 5.24
C VAL A 112 -10.80 -7.66 5.67
N PHE A 113 -10.39 -6.47 5.22
CA PHE A 113 -11.08 -5.22 5.58
C PHE A 113 -12.54 -5.25 5.11
N TRP A 114 -12.79 -5.49 3.82
CA TRP A 114 -14.16 -5.49 3.29
C TRP A 114 -14.98 -6.67 3.81
N GLY A 115 -14.36 -7.83 4.02
CA GLY A 115 -15.00 -8.98 4.63
C GLY A 115 -15.53 -8.64 6.04
N ILE A 116 -14.69 -8.05 6.89
CA ILE A 116 -15.10 -7.65 8.23
C ILE A 116 -16.10 -6.49 8.16
N TRP A 117 -15.86 -5.48 7.32
CA TRP A 117 -16.75 -4.31 7.15
C TRP A 117 -18.18 -4.71 6.80
N LEU A 118 -18.35 -5.72 5.92
CA LEU A 118 -19.66 -6.22 5.50
C LEU A 118 -20.36 -7.06 6.58
N ILE A 119 -19.59 -7.73 7.45
CA ILE A 119 -20.12 -8.53 8.57
C ILE A 119 -20.50 -7.62 9.74
N ASP A 120 -19.52 -6.89 10.27
CA ASP A 120 -19.69 -5.90 11.33
C ASP A 120 -18.52 -4.90 11.33
N ARG A 121 -18.78 -3.68 10.82
CA ARG A 121 -17.79 -2.59 10.81
C ARG A 121 -17.34 -2.15 12.21
N GLU A 122 -18.11 -2.36 13.27
CA GLU A 122 -17.71 -1.95 14.63
C GLU A 122 -16.43 -2.67 15.11
N LEU A 123 -16.09 -3.81 14.50
CA LEU A 123 -14.88 -4.59 14.83
C LEU A 123 -13.57 -3.94 14.38
N ILE A 124 -13.62 -3.10 13.35
CA ILE A 124 -12.42 -2.48 12.75
C ILE A 124 -12.52 -0.95 12.69
N PHE A 125 -13.75 -0.41 12.68
CA PHE A 125 -14.01 1.01 12.54
C PHE A 125 -15.36 1.41 13.20
N PRO A 126 -15.35 1.57 14.54
CA PRO A 126 -16.52 2.01 15.33
C PRO A 126 -17.20 3.28 14.81
N LYS A 127 -18.52 3.39 14.94
CA LYS A 127 -19.30 4.54 14.45
C LYS A 127 -18.90 5.88 15.05
N VAL A 128 -18.43 5.92 16.29
CA VAL A 128 -17.96 7.15 16.93
C VAL A 128 -16.82 7.81 16.15
N ILE A 129 -16.06 7.04 15.38
CA ILE A 129 -14.95 7.54 14.58
C ILE A 129 -15.44 8.33 13.36
N ASP A 130 -16.68 8.11 12.88
CA ASP A 130 -17.23 8.84 11.73
C ASP A 130 -17.28 10.37 11.98
N GLU A 131 -17.28 10.80 13.24
CA GLU A 131 -17.25 12.22 13.65
C GLU A 131 -15.93 12.91 13.26
N VAL A 132 -14.82 12.16 13.24
CA VAL A 132 -13.48 12.68 12.95
C VAL A 132 -12.92 12.18 11.63
N PHE A 133 -13.31 10.97 11.20
CA PHE A 133 -12.84 10.34 9.99
C PHE A 133 -14.02 9.79 9.21
N PRO A 134 -14.56 10.59 8.27
CA PRO A 134 -15.81 10.25 7.58
C PRO A 134 -15.74 8.91 6.84
N THR A 135 -16.87 8.21 6.81
CA THR A 135 -16.97 6.89 6.17
C THR A 135 -16.49 6.90 4.71
N TRP A 136 -16.77 7.95 3.93
CA TRP A 136 -16.30 8.03 2.53
C TRP A 136 -14.78 8.03 2.41
N LEU A 137 -14.10 8.67 3.37
CA LEU A 137 -12.64 8.73 3.38
C LEU A 137 -12.06 7.37 3.76
N ASN A 138 -12.70 6.68 4.71
CA ASN A 138 -12.37 5.30 5.07
C ASN A 138 -12.50 4.37 3.87
N HIS A 139 -13.63 4.43 3.16
CA HIS A 139 -13.80 3.67 1.91
C HIS A 139 -12.71 4.00 0.88
N ALA A 140 -12.34 5.27 0.72
CA ALA A 140 -11.31 5.69 -0.21
C ALA A 140 -9.94 5.08 0.16
N VAL A 141 -9.56 5.12 1.44
CA VAL A 141 -8.29 4.54 1.93
C VAL A 141 -8.19 3.05 1.64
N HIS A 142 -9.26 2.29 1.87
CA HIS A 142 -9.26 0.83 1.73
C HIS A 142 -9.57 0.33 0.31
N THR A 143 -10.10 1.17 -0.57
CA THR A 143 -10.36 0.80 -1.98
C THR A 143 -9.25 1.27 -2.90
N PHE A 144 -8.70 2.47 -2.67
CA PHE A 144 -7.77 3.10 -3.60
C PHE A 144 -6.46 2.32 -3.75
N ILE A 145 -6.08 1.57 -2.72
CA ILE A 145 -4.89 0.71 -2.75
C ILE A 145 -4.94 -0.39 -3.83
N VAL A 146 -6.13 -0.73 -4.33
CA VAL A 146 -6.32 -1.71 -5.41
C VAL A 146 -5.97 -1.12 -6.78
N VAL A 147 -6.03 0.20 -6.95
CA VAL A 147 -5.86 0.85 -8.25
C VAL A 147 -4.46 0.60 -8.84
N PRO A 148 -3.33 0.83 -8.13
CA PRO A 148 -2.02 0.51 -8.69
C PRO A 148 -1.83 -0.98 -8.96
N LEU A 149 -2.50 -1.84 -8.19
CA LEU A 149 -2.43 -3.28 -8.36
C LEU A 149 -3.08 -3.69 -9.69
N ILE A 150 -4.30 -3.24 -9.95
CA ILE A 150 -5.01 -3.51 -11.20
C ILE A 150 -4.22 -2.94 -12.38
N VAL A 151 -3.73 -1.69 -12.27
CA VAL A 151 -2.94 -1.07 -13.34
C VAL A 151 -1.70 -1.92 -13.66
N ASP A 152 -0.96 -2.40 -12.65
CA ASP A 152 0.20 -3.26 -12.91
C ASP A 152 -0.19 -4.63 -13.48
N LEU A 153 -1.32 -5.22 -13.06
CA LEU A 153 -1.83 -6.49 -13.59
C LEU A 153 -2.23 -6.39 -15.06
N LEU A 154 -2.83 -5.27 -15.48
CA LEU A 154 -3.25 -5.04 -16.87
C LEU A 154 -2.09 -4.66 -17.79
N LEU A 155 -0.99 -4.14 -17.25
CA LEU A 155 0.20 -3.84 -18.03
C LEU A 155 0.94 -5.13 -18.46
N PRO A 156 1.49 -5.18 -19.69
CA PRO A 156 2.21 -6.37 -20.16
C PRO A 156 3.32 -6.78 -19.19
N LYS A 157 3.25 -8.00 -18.67
CA LYS A 157 4.26 -8.52 -17.75
C LYS A 157 5.58 -8.69 -18.51
N ARG A 158 6.59 -7.91 -18.11
CA ARG A 158 7.94 -7.94 -18.71
C ARG A 158 8.91 -8.87 -17.97
N TYR A 159 8.42 -9.61 -16.97
CA TYR A 159 9.23 -10.37 -16.01
C TYR A 159 8.69 -11.77 -15.73
N SER A 160 9.62 -12.67 -15.39
CA SER A 160 9.32 -14.01 -14.89
C SER A 160 8.71 -13.94 -13.49
N PHE A 161 7.68 -14.77 -13.25
CA PHE A 161 7.17 -15.02 -11.91
C PHE A 161 8.30 -15.47 -10.97
N VAL A 162 8.29 -14.96 -9.75
CA VAL A 162 9.21 -15.42 -8.71
C VAL A 162 8.72 -16.77 -8.19
N PRO A 163 9.60 -17.78 -8.02
CA PRO A 163 9.20 -19.05 -7.44
C PRO A 163 8.49 -18.87 -6.10
N PHE A 164 7.32 -19.50 -5.96
CA PHE A 164 6.46 -19.32 -4.79
C PHE A 164 7.21 -19.52 -3.46
N ARG A 165 8.09 -20.53 -3.36
CA ARG A 165 8.89 -20.78 -2.15
C ARG A 165 9.67 -19.56 -1.68
N ASN A 166 10.27 -18.81 -2.60
CA ASN A 166 11.07 -17.63 -2.26
C ASN A 166 10.18 -16.45 -1.85
N ALA A 167 9.07 -16.27 -2.57
CA ALA A 167 8.07 -15.25 -2.24
C ALA A 167 7.41 -15.50 -0.88
N ALA A 168 7.07 -16.76 -0.59
CA ALA A 168 6.44 -17.19 0.65
C ALA A 168 7.33 -16.97 1.87
N ILE A 169 8.64 -17.26 1.77
CA ILE A 169 9.59 -16.98 2.85
C ILE A 169 9.60 -15.50 3.21
N VAL A 170 9.72 -14.62 2.20
CA VAL A 170 9.75 -13.17 2.43
C VAL A 170 8.43 -12.65 2.98
N LEU A 171 7.30 -13.12 2.43
CA LEU A 171 5.99 -12.79 2.97
C LEU A 171 5.86 -13.21 4.42
N THR A 172 6.29 -14.43 4.77
CA THR A 172 6.24 -14.97 6.14
C THR A 172 7.08 -14.12 7.10
N VAL A 173 8.31 -13.77 6.72
CA VAL A 173 9.18 -12.91 7.52
C VAL A 173 8.55 -11.53 7.71
N TYR A 174 8.02 -10.94 6.63
CA TYR A 174 7.34 -9.64 6.68
C TYR A 174 6.12 -9.67 7.62
N THR A 175 5.27 -10.70 7.52
CA THR A 175 4.11 -10.85 8.40
C THR A 175 4.50 -11.13 9.85
N ALA A 176 5.57 -11.89 10.09
CA ALA A 176 6.08 -12.16 11.43
C ALA A 176 6.64 -10.88 12.09
N ILE A 177 7.35 -10.04 11.33
CA ILE A 177 7.81 -8.73 11.81
C ILE A 177 6.61 -7.85 12.17
N TYR A 178 5.62 -7.77 11.28
CA TYR A 178 4.41 -6.98 11.52
C TYR A 178 3.68 -7.45 12.79
N GLN A 179 3.46 -8.76 12.95
CA GLN A 179 2.84 -9.34 14.14
C GLN A 179 3.67 -9.10 15.42
N GLY A 180 4.98 -9.26 15.34
CA GLY A 180 5.88 -9.00 16.47
C GLY A 180 5.80 -7.55 16.94
N LEU A 181 5.77 -6.58 16.01
CA LEU A 181 5.60 -5.17 16.36
C LEU A 181 4.22 -4.90 16.97
N LEU A 182 3.14 -5.48 16.42
CA LEU A 182 1.82 -5.34 17.01
C LEU A 182 1.79 -5.80 18.46
N VAL A 183 2.34 -6.99 18.76
CA VAL A 183 2.40 -7.52 20.13
C VAL A 183 3.25 -6.62 21.04
N LEU A 184 4.38 -6.09 20.55
CA LEU A 184 5.26 -5.24 21.37
C LEU A 184 4.66 -3.88 21.71
N PHE A 185 3.77 -3.34 20.87
CA PHE A 185 3.23 -1.98 21.05
C PHE A 185 1.77 -1.96 21.52
N GLN A 186 1.06 -3.08 21.52
CA GLN A 186 -0.31 -3.22 22.03
C GLN A 186 -0.39 -3.56 23.53
N TYR A 187 0.73 -3.86 24.19
CA TYR A 187 0.87 -3.99 25.64
C TYR A 187 1.80 -2.90 26.20
#